data_AF-A0AA95N8G6-F1
#
_entry.id   AF-A0AA95N8G6-F1
#
_cell.length_a   1.000
_cell.length_b   1.000
_cell.length_c   1.000
_cell.angle_alpha   90.00
_cell.angle_beta   90.00
_cell.angle_gamma   90.00
#
_symmetry.space_group_name_H-M   'P 1'
#
loop_
_entity.id
_entity.type
_entity.pdbx_description
1 polymer ?
#
loop_
_entity_poly.entity_id
_entity_poly.type
_entity_poly.pdbx_seq_one_letter_code
_entity_poly.pdbx_strand_id
1 'polypeptide(L)'
;MSKLHHYLSMIVFVSAVMLGVQAPNFVDQYVKRVDAHFQEASSAFASHQKTADLYHGGSVEKLIDHYRAQPDPTFQSGAEAIADSKRRVERFSNEREALQAGLWGQMWHVLWSRDAVLFTATMENFSANVPLNTDAVICGIVAGILASIIFELLLWPFRRLFYQSRKPTRSC
;
A
#
# COMPACT_ATOMS: atom_id res chain seq x y z
N MET A 1 -32.63 -15.22 -19.62
CA MET A 1 -31.88 -15.43 -18.36
C MET A 1 -32.87 -15.54 -17.22
N SER A 2 -32.69 -16.46 -16.26
CA SER A 2 -33.57 -16.52 -15.08
C SER A 2 -33.44 -15.23 -14.27
N LYS A 3 -34.54 -14.67 -13.75
CA LYS A 3 -34.52 -13.46 -12.90
C LYS A 3 -33.55 -13.63 -11.72
N LEU A 4 -33.45 -14.85 -11.17
CA LEU A 4 -32.54 -15.19 -10.07
C LEU A 4 -31.05 -14.97 -10.43
N HIS A 5 -30.64 -15.32 -11.65
CA HIS A 5 -29.27 -15.14 -12.12
C HIS A 5 -28.90 -13.65 -12.23
N HIS A 6 -29.85 -12.83 -12.67
CA HIS A 6 -29.64 -11.39 -12.78
C HIS A 6 -29.43 -10.75 -11.41
N TYR A 7 -30.27 -11.07 -10.43
CA TYR A 7 -30.10 -10.58 -9.06
C TYR A 7 -28.81 -11.07 -8.41
N LEU A 8 -28.42 -12.33 -8.63
CA LEU A 8 -27.18 -12.88 -8.09
C LEU A 8 -25.94 -12.19 -8.69
N SER A 9 -25.94 -11.96 -10.01
CA SER A 9 -24.87 -11.20 -10.67
C SER A 9 -24.79 -9.74 -10.16
N MET A 10 -25.93 -9.11 -9.89
CA MET A 10 -25.97 -7.76 -9.32
C MET A 10 -25.39 -7.72 -7.89
N ILE A 11 -25.68 -8.73 -7.07
CA ILE A 11 -25.09 -8.86 -5.71
C ILE A 11 -23.58 -9.05 -5.80
N VAL A 12 -23.10 -9.92 -6.71
CA VAL A 12 -21.67 -10.15 -6.94
C VAL A 12 -20.98 -8.88 -7.40
N PHE A 13 -21.59 -8.15 -8.36
CA PHE A 13 -21.07 -6.89 -8.87
C PHE A 13 -20.92 -5.86 -7.75
N VAL A 14 -21.98 -5.59 -6.99
CA VAL A 14 -21.95 -4.60 -5.89
C VAL A 14 -20.93 -5.00 -4.82
N SER A 15 -20.86 -6.28 -4.47
CA SER A 15 -19.88 -6.77 -3.49
C SER A 15 -18.45 -6.58 -3.98
N ALA A 16 -18.19 -6.88 -5.26
CA ALA A 16 -16.87 -6.70 -5.86
C ALA A 16 -16.49 -5.22 -6.00
N VAL A 17 -17.43 -4.33 -6.31
CA VAL A 17 -17.21 -2.87 -6.32
C VAL A 17 -16.81 -2.41 -4.91
N MET A 18 -17.53 -2.85 -3.87
CA MET A 18 -17.20 -2.50 -2.49
C MET A 18 -15.80 -2.98 -2.08
N LEU A 19 -15.39 -4.17 -2.50
CA LEU A 19 -14.04 -4.68 -2.26
C LEU A 19 -12.98 -3.93 -3.09
N GLY A 20 -13.28 -3.59 -4.34
CA GLY A 20 -12.36 -2.89 -5.24
C GLY A 20 -12.01 -1.48 -4.75
N VAL A 21 -12.97 -0.79 -4.12
CA VAL A 21 -12.77 0.53 -3.50
C VAL A 21 -11.80 0.47 -2.31
N GLN A 22 -11.63 -0.68 -1.66
CA GLN A 22 -10.75 -0.82 -0.50
C GLN A 22 -9.26 -0.80 -0.86
N ALA A 23 -8.89 -1.26 -2.06
CA ALA A 23 -7.49 -1.28 -2.48
C ALA A 23 -6.85 0.13 -2.50
N PRO A 24 -7.43 1.15 -3.17
CA PRO A 24 -6.88 2.50 -3.13
C PRO A 24 -7.00 3.16 -1.75
N ASN A 25 -8.02 2.82 -0.94
CA ASN A 25 -8.10 3.27 0.45
C ASN A 25 -6.89 2.77 1.27
N PHE A 26 -6.54 1.49 1.13
CA PHE A 26 -5.40 0.90 1.81
C PHE A 26 -4.09 1.58 1.40
N VAL A 27 -3.90 1.82 0.10
CA VAL A 27 -2.71 2.52 -0.41
C VAL A 27 -2.62 3.95 0.10
N ASP A 28 -3.72 4.71 0.08
CA ASP A 28 -3.76 6.08 0.60
C ASP A 28 -3.42 6.14 2.09
N GLN A 29 -3.95 5.21 2.89
CA GLN A 29 -3.62 5.10 4.32
C GLN A 29 -2.15 4.72 4.55
N TYR A 30 -1.59 3.84 3.72
CA TYR A 30 -0.19 3.45 3.76
C TYR A 30 0.73 4.65 3.47
N VAL A 31 0.48 5.38 2.38
CA VAL A 31 1.25 6.56 1.99
C VAL A 31 1.24 7.63 3.09
N LYS A 32 0.07 7.93 3.65
CA LYS A 32 -0.05 8.90 4.76
C LYS A 32 0.77 8.49 5.99
N ARG A 33 0.83 7.20 6.30
CA ARG A 33 1.61 6.68 7.43
C ARG A 33 3.11 6.76 7.16
N VAL A 34 3.56 6.47 5.93
CA VAL A 34 4.97 6.66 5.54
C VAL A 34 5.35 8.15 5.63
N ASP A 35 4.52 9.05 5.12
CA ASP A 35 4.73 10.50 5.22
C ASP A 35 4.81 10.97 6.68
N ALA A 36 3.94 10.46 7.56
CA ALA A 36 3.96 10.80 8.97
C ALA A 36 5.27 10.36 9.66
N HIS A 37 5.71 9.11 9.44
CA HIS A 37 6.98 8.62 10.00
C HIS A 37 8.20 9.34 9.41
N PHE A 38 8.14 9.72 8.13
CA PHE A 38 9.18 10.54 7.51
C PHE A 38 9.26 11.93 8.17
N GLN A 39 8.13 12.60 8.37
CA GLN A 39 8.08 13.90 9.03
C GLN A 39 8.58 13.82 10.48
N GLU A 40 8.20 12.78 11.22
CA GLU A 40 8.68 12.54 12.58
C GLU A 40 10.20 12.33 12.63
N ALA A 41 10.73 11.42 11.79
CA ALA A 41 12.16 11.15 11.71
C ALA A 41 12.95 12.39 11.25
N SER A 42 12.45 13.12 10.26
CA SER A 42 13.07 14.34 9.74
C SER A 42 13.08 15.45 10.79
N SER A 43 11.99 15.65 11.53
CA SER A 43 11.92 16.63 12.60
C SER A 43 12.88 16.30 13.75
N ALA A 44 13.04 15.01 14.11
CA ALA A 44 14.01 14.59 15.10
C ALA A 44 15.46 14.86 14.62
N PHE A 45 15.75 14.53 13.37
CA PHE A 45 17.05 14.73 12.75
C PHE A 45 17.41 16.21 12.54
N ALA A 46 16.42 17.09 12.33
CA ALA A 46 16.62 18.52 12.11
C ALA A 46 17.42 19.20 13.24
N SER A 47 17.31 18.71 14.47
CA SER A 47 18.11 19.20 15.60
C SER A 47 19.61 18.93 15.43
N HIS A 48 19.98 17.78 14.87
CA HIS A 48 21.36 17.42 14.54
C HIS A 48 21.86 18.20 13.32
N GLN A 49 21.02 18.35 12.29
CA GLN A 49 21.33 19.17 11.12
C GLN A 49 21.60 20.63 11.53
N LYS A 50 20.78 21.22 12.40
CA LYS A 50 20.99 22.59 12.91
C LYS A 50 22.32 22.74 13.65
N THR A 51 22.72 21.72 14.42
CA THR A 51 24.03 21.72 15.09
C THR A 51 25.17 21.65 14.06
N ALA A 52 25.01 20.83 13.02
CA ALA A 52 25.97 20.77 11.92
C ALA A 52 26.03 22.08 11.13
N ASP A 53 24.91 22.76 10.90
CA ASP A 53 24.84 24.06 10.23
C ASP A 53 25.60 25.13 11.01
N LEU A 54 25.45 25.14 12.33
CA LEU A 54 26.10 26.13 13.21
C LEU A 54 27.61 25.90 13.38
N TYR A 55 28.06 24.65 13.48
CA TYR A 55 29.43 24.34 13.91
C TYR A 55 30.26 23.54 12.90
N HIS A 56 29.64 22.91 11.91
CA HIS A 56 30.30 22.01 10.96
C HIS A 56 30.01 22.34 9.48
N GLY A 57 29.59 23.58 9.20
CA GLY A 57 29.32 24.07 7.83
C GLY A 57 28.19 23.31 7.12
N GLY A 58 27.22 22.80 7.89
CA GLY A 58 26.04 22.08 7.41
C GLY A 58 26.26 20.61 7.08
N SER A 59 27.46 20.07 7.31
CA SER A 59 27.73 18.65 7.09
C SER A 59 27.54 17.84 8.36
N VAL A 60 26.48 17.04 8.40
CA VAL A 60 26.25 16.09 9.50
C VAL A 60 27.31 14.99 9.53
N GLU A 61 27.89 14.61 8.39
CA GLU A 61 29.07 13.74 8.35
C GLU A 61 30.25 14.31 9.15
N LYS A 62 30.55 15.60 8.98
CA LYS A 62 31.61 16.26 9.74
C LYS A 62 31.31 16.31 11.24
N LEU A 63 30.04 16.43 11.62
CA LEU A 63 29.60 16.34 13.02
C LEU A 63 29.80 14.92 13.58
N ILE A 64 29.44 13.88 12.81
CA ILE A 64 29.63 12.47 13.19
C ILE A 64 31.12 12.15 13.34
N ASP A 65 31.95 12.56 12.38
CA ASP A 65 33.39 12.32 12.41
C ASP A 65 34.07 13.05 13.58
N HIS A 66 33.58 14.25 13.93
CA HIS A 66 34.05 14.98 15.10
C HIS A 66 33.75 14.21 16.40
N TYR A 67 32.53 13.68 16.55
CA TYR A 67 32.15 12.88 17.72
C TYR A 67 32.91 11.54 17.80
N ARG A 68 33.22 10.91 16.66
CA ARG A 68 34.02 9.67 16.62
C ARG A 68 35.49 9.88 16.96
N ALA A 69 36.04 11.04 16.61
CA ALA A 69 37.44 11.36 16.88
C ALA A 69 37.71 11.59 18.38
N GLN A 70 36.67 11.80 19.20
CA GLN A 70 36.81 11.94 20.65
C GLN A 70 36.99 10.55 21.31
N PRO A 71 37.96 10.41 22.23
CA PRO A 71 38.27 9.14 22.89
C PRO A 71 37.27 8.73 23.97
N ASP A 72 36.33 9.61 24.33
CA ASP A 72 35.29 9.33 25.31
C ASP A 72 34.18 8.45 24.66
N PRO A 73 33.89 7.26 25.23
CA PRO A 73 32.87 6.35 24.69
C PRO A 73 31.48 7.00 24.58
N THR A 74 31.16 8.00 25.39
CA THR A 74 29.90 8.75 25.33
C THR A 74 29.74 9.51 24.01
N PHE A 75 30.83 10.10 23.50
CA PHE A 75 30.84 10.81 22.23
C PHE A 75 30.78 9.84 21.04
N GLN A 76 31.44 8.68 21.14
CA GLN A 76 31.35 7.63 20.13
C GLN A 76 29.93 7.06 20.01
N SER A 77 29.26 6.77 21.14
CA SER A 77 27.84 6.39 21.15
C SER A 77 26.93 7.50 20.60
N GLY A 78 27.26 8.77 20.85
CA GLY A 78 26.57 9.92 20.25
C GLY A 78 26.68 9.95 18.72
N ALA A 79 27.86 9.68 18.16
CA ALA A 79 28.07 9.56 16.72
C ALA A 79 27.24 8.43 16.10
N GLU A 80 27.14 7.29 16.77
CA GLU A 80 26.31 6.16 16.31
C GLU A 80 24.83 6.51 16.32
N ALA A 81 24.34 7.18 17.37
CA ALA A 81 22.94 7.64 17.45
C ALA A 81 22.58 8.63 16.33
N ILE A 82 23.48 9.58 16.01
CA ILE A 82 23.29 10.54 14.92
C ILE A 82 23.30 9.81 13.56
N ALA A 83 24.21 8.86 13.36
CA ALA A 83 24.29 8.06 12.15
C ALA A 83 23.03 7.18 11.95
N ASP A 84 22.49 6.60 13.01
CA ASP A 84 21.23 5.85 12.96
C ASP A 84 20.03 6.74 12.63
N SER A 85 19.97 7.94 13.21
CA SER A 85 18.94 8.92 12.89
C SER A 85 18.99 9.32 11.40
N LYS A 86 20.19 9.56 10.85
CA LYS A 86 20.40 9.82 9.43
C LYS A 86 19.90 8.66 8.55
N ARG A 87 20.33 7.42 8.85
CA ARG A 87 19.90 6.22 8.12
C ARG A 87 18.39 6.04 8.12
N ARG A 88 17.72 6.33 9.25
CA ARG A 88 16.26 6.27 9.35
C ARG A 88 15.57 7.26 8.43
N VAL A 89 16.06 8.51 8.37
CA VAL A 89 15.51 9.53 7.46
C VAL A 89 15.70 9.13 6.00
N GLU A 90 16.89 8.66 5.63
CA GLU A 90 17.19 8.20 4.25
C GLU A 90 16.33 7.00 3.84
N ARG A 91 16.10 6.05 4.76
CA ARG A 91 15.22 4.91 4.48
C ARG A 91 13.80 5.38 4.18
N PHE A 92 13.25 6.26 5.00
CA PHE A 92 11.89 6.78 4.79
C PHE A 92 11.79 7.73 3.60
N SER A 93 12.85 8.47 3.24
CA SER A 93 12.85 9.28 2.02
C SER A 93 12.83 8.42 0.76
N ASN A 94 13.60 7.34 0.73
CA ASN A 94 13.65 6.43 -0.41
C ASN A 94 12.32 5.70 -0.61
N GLU A 95 11.69 5.24 0.48
CA GLU A 95 10.33 4.69 0.46
C GLU A 95 9.31 5.72 -0.04
N ARG A 96 9.38 6.96 0.45
CA ARG A 96 8.51 8.04 -0.01
C ARG A 96 8.69 8.34 -1.49
N GLU A 97 9.91 8.32 -2.01
CA GLU A 97 10.21 8.52 -3.43
C GLU A 97 9.69 7.36 -4.29
N ALA A 98 9.84 6.12 -3.83
CA ALA A 98 9.24 4.94 -4.48
C ALA A 98 7.70 5.04 -4.52
N LEU A 99 7.10 5.65 -3.50
CA LEU A 99 5.66 5.91 -3.40
C LEU A 99 5.20 7.18 -4.13
N GLN A 100 6.08 7.99 -4.73
CA GLN A 100 5.67 9.12 -5.59
C GLN A 100 5.16 8.69 -6.98
N ALA A 101 5.23 7.40 -7.32
CA ALA A 101 4.58 6.88 -8.52
C ALA A 101 3.06 7.17 -8.49
N GLY A 102 2.40 7.25 -9.66
CA GLY A 102 0.94 7.32 -9.72
C GLY A 102 0.28 6.14 -9.01
N LEU A 103 -1.01 6.24 -8.66
CA LEU A 103 -1.74 5.24 -7.85
C LEU A 103 -1.57 3.78 -8.30
N TRP A 104 -1.46 3.53 -9.61
CA TRP A 104 -1.17 2.20 -10.15
C TRP A 104 0.23 1.69 -9.82
N GLY A 105 1.24 2.57 -9.84
CA GLY A 105 2.60 2.26 -9.41
C GLY A 105 2.69 2.01 -7.90
N GLN A 106 1.97 2.79 -7.09
CA GLN A 106 1.88 2.58 -5.65
C GLN A 106 1.20 1.24 -5.32
N MET A 107 0.07 0.92 -5.96
CA MET A 107 -0.60 -0.38 -5.80
C MET A 107 0.32 -1.54 -6.18
N TRP A 108 1.04 -1.42 -7.31
CA TRP A 108 2.00 -2.44 -7.73
C TRP A 108 3.15 -2.62 -6.73
N HIS A 109 3.71 -1.51 -6.23
CA HIS A 109 4.79 -1.53 -5.25
C HIS A 109 4.36 -2.15 -3.92
N VAL A 110 3.18 -1.80 -3.42
CA VAL A 110 2.60 -2.37 -2.19
C VAL A 110 2.27 -3.87 -2.35
N LEU A 111 1.88 -4.30 -3.55
CA LEU A 111 1.58 -5.70 -3.84
C LEU A 111 2.83 -6.57 -4.01
N TRP A 112 3.92 -6.03 -4.59
CA TRP A 112 5.10 -6.80 -5.03
C TRP A 112 6.39 -6.54 -4.23
N SER A 113 6.59 -5.33 -3.70
CA SER A 113 7.80 -4.88 -3.00
C SER A 113 7.50 -4.60 -1.52
N ARG A 114 7.05 -5.62 -0.80
CA ARG A 114 6.60 -5.47 0.60
C ARG A 114 7.76 -5.26 1.58
N ASP A 115 7.79 -4.12 2.25
CA ASP A 115 8.31 -4.05 3.63
C ASP A 115 7.24 -4.65 4.56
N ALA A 116 7.46 -5.91 4.98
CA ALA A 116 6.49 -6.71 5.73
C ALA A 116 6.08 -6.06 7.07
N VAL A 117 6.95 -5.23 7.65
CA VAL A 117 6.72 -4.59 8.95
C VAL A 117 5.63 -3.51 8.82
N LEU A 118 5.72 -2.64 7.81
CA LEU A 118 4.70 -1.61 7.57
C LEU A 118 3.39 -2.19 7.05
N PHE A 119 3.43 -3.27 6.27
CA PHE A 119 2.23 -3.95 5.80
C PHE A 119 1.43 -4.53 6.98
N THR A 120 2.10 -5.18 7.93
CA THR A 120 1.46 -5.81 9.10
C THR A 120 0.87 -4.74 10.03
N ALA A 121 1.64 -3.68 10.31
CA ALA A 121 1.16 -2.55 11.13
C ALA A 121 -0.05 -1.82 10.50
N THR A 122 -0.12 -1.75 9.16
CA THR A 122 -1.25 -1.16 8.44
C THR A 122 -2.45 -2.10 8.46
N MET A 123 -2.25 -3.41 8.37
CA MET A 123 -3.32 -4.40 8.47
C MET A 123 -3.96 -4.44 9.86
N GLU A 124 -3.16 -4.28 10.92
CA GLU A 124 -3.65 -4.26 12.31
C GLU A 124 -4.49 -3.02 12.66
N ASN A 125 -4.24 -1.89 12.00
CA ASN A 125 -4.93 -0.62 12.26
C ASN A 125 -5.75 -0.14 11.06
N PHE A 126 -6.08 -1.04 10.14
CA PHE A 126 -6.82 -0.70 8.94
C PHE A 126 -8.22 -0.22 9.31
N SER A 127 -8.53 1.03 9.00
CA SER A 127 -9.87 1.56 9.12
C SER A 127 -10.55 1.49 7.77
N ALA A 128 -11.59 0.66 7.65
CA ALA A 128 -12.40 0.58 6.46
C ALA A 128 -13.13 1.93 6.29
N ASN A 129 -12.59 2.77 5.43
CA ASN A 129 -13.18 4.06 5.05
C ASN A 129 -13.50 3.99 3.56
N VAL A 130 -14.49 4.74 3.11
CA VAL A 130 -14.85 4.81 1.68
C VAL A 130 -14.30 6.13 1.17
N PRO A 131 -13.09 6.16 0.56
CA PRO A 131 -12.58 7.39 -0.02
C PRO A 131 -13.43 7.68 -1.26
N LEU A 132 -14.12 8.81 -1.27
CA LEU A 132 -14.73 9.36 -2.47
C LEU A 132 -13.63 10.00 -3.33
N ASN A 133 -12.76 9.17 -3.92
CA ASN A 133 -11.75 9.56 -4.90
C ASN A 133 -12.04 8.90 -6.26
N THR A 134 -11.74 9.59 -7.36
CA THR A 134 -11.90 9.11 -8.75
C THR A 134 -11.22 7.76 -8.97
N ASP A 135 -10.03 7.56 -8.39
CA ASP A 135 -9.31 6.29 -8.50
C ASP A 135 -10.01 5.14 -7.76
N ALA A 136 -10.66 5.45 -6.63
CA ALA A 136 -11.48 4.47 -5.91
C ALA A 136 -12.70 4.04 -6.71
N VAL A 137 -13.34 4.98 -7.40
CA VAL A 137 -14.45 4.70 -8.31
C VAL A 137 -13.99 3.83 -9.49
N ILE A 138 -12.85 4.16 -10.12
CA ILE A 138 -12.30 3.39 -11.23
C ILE A 138 -11.96 1.96 -10.78
N CYS A 139 -11.23 1.79 -9.68
CA CYS A 139 -10.91 0.47 -9.13
C CYS A 139 -12.15 -0.33 -8.75
N GLY A 140 -13.16 0.31 -8.15
CA GLY A 140 -14.45 -0.30 -7.84
C GLY A 140 -15.14 -0.82 -9.10
N ILE A 141 -15.27 0.02 -10.14
CA ILE A 141 -15.90 -0.36 -11.41
C ILE A 141 -15.13 -1.51 -12.09
N VAL A 142 -13.80 -1.41 -12.17
CA VAL A 142 -12.96 -2.45 -12.77
C VAL A 142 -13.10 -3.77 -12.03
N ALA A 143 -13.06 -3.76 -10.69
CA ALA A 143 -13.27 -4.95 -9.87
C ALA A 143 -14.67 -5.55 -10.05
N GLY A 144 -15.69 -4.70 -10.10
CA GLY A 144 -17.07 -5.10 -10.38
C GLY A 144 -17.20 -5.81 -11.73
N ILE A 145 -16.67 -5.21 -12.80
CA ILE A 145 -16.70 -5.79 -14.16
C ILE A 145 -15.95 -7.12 -14.19
N LEU A 146 -14.74 -7.19 -13.64
CA LEU A 146 -13.94 -8.41 -13.62
C LEU A 146 -14.64 -9.53 -12.84
N ALA A 147 -15.22 -9.24 -11.68
CA ALA A 147 -15.95 -10.21 -10.89
C ALA A 147 -17.21 -10.71 -11.63
N SER A 148 -17.95 -9.83 -12.30
CA SER A 148 -19.09 -10.21 -13.13
C SER A 148 -18.67 -11.12 -14.29
N ILE A 149 -17.57 -10.82 -14.99
CA ILE A 149 -17.04 -11.66 -16.07
C ILE A 149 -16.63 -13.04 -15.52
N ILE A 150 -15.88 -13.08 -14.41
CA ILE A 150 -15.44 -14.33 -13.77
C ILE A 150 -16.65 -15.17 -13.34
N PHE A 151 -17.67 -14.54 -12.77
CA PHE A 151 -18.89 -15.19 -12.34
C PHE A 151 -19.66 -15.80 -13.53
N GLU A 152 -19.76 -15.09 -14.64
CA GLU A 152 -20.39 -15.61 -15.86
C GLU A 152 -19.59 -16.76 -16.49
N LEU A 153 -18.26 -16.64 -16.53
CA LEU A 153 -17.36 -17.69 -17.02
C LEU A 153 -17.45 -18.96 -16.16
N LEU A 154 -17.59 -18.83 -14.84
CA LEU A 154 -17.78 -19.95 -13.92
C LEU A 154 -19.13 -20.65 -14.13
N LEU A 155 -20.20 -19.90 -14.40
CA LEU A 155 -21.54 -20.46 -14.60
C LEU A 155 -21.76 -21.05 -16.00
N TRP A 156 -20.98 -20.63 -16.99
CA TRP A 156 -21.05 -21.11 -18.37
C TRP A 156 -20.92 -22.64 -18.51
N PRO A 157 -19.90 -23.31 -17.93
CA PRO A 157 -19.76 -24.77 -18.01
C PRO A 157 -20.87 -25.52 -17.26
N PHE A 158 -21.30 -25.04 -16.10
CA PHE A 158 -22.39 -25.64 -15.33
C PHE A 158 -23.71 -25.63 -16.09
N ARG A 159 -24.03 -24.52 -16.79
CA ARG A 159 -25.22 -24.46 -17.65
C ARG A 159 -25.13 -25.41 -18.83
N ARG A 160 -23.93 -25.60 -19.40
CA ARG A 160 -23.72 -26.50 -20.53
C ARG A 160 -23.95 -27.97 -20.15
N LEU A 161 -23.50 -28.38 -18.96
CA LEU A 161 -23.75 -29.72 -18.42
C LEU A 161 -25.25 -29.98 -18.18
N PHE A 162 -25.95 -29.05 -17.51
CA PHE A 162 -27.37 -29.23 -17.20
C PHE A 162 -28.30 -29.17 -18.41
N TYR A 163 -27.93 -28.44 -19.48
CA TYR A 163 -28.73 -28.39 -20.71
C TYR A 163 -28.57 -29.64 -21.59
N GLN A 164 -27.41 -30.32 -21.53
CA GLN A 164 -27.18 -31.55 -22.29
C GLN A 164 -27.95 -32.75 -21.71
N SER A 165 -28.13 -32.84 -20.39
CA SER A 165 -28.91 -33.91 -19.75
C SER A 165 -30.43 -33.83 -19.94
N ARG A 166 -30.94 -32.79 -20.62
CA ARG A 166 -32.37 -32.58 -20.89
C ARG A 166 -32.81 -32.89 -22.32
N LYS A 167 -31.95 -33.46 -23.16
CA LYS A 167 -32.41 -33.93 -24.48
C LYS A 167 -33.32 -35.14 -24.27
N PRO A 168 -34.61 -35.08 -24.62
CA PRO A 168 -35.47 -36.24 -24.56
C PRO A 168 -34.92 -37.25 -25.57
N THR A 169 -34.61 -38.45 -25.08
CA THR A 169 -34.46 -39.64 -25.91
C THR A 169 -35.73 -39.74 -26.74
N ARG A 170 -35.64 -39.38 -28.02
CA ARG A 170 -36.68 -39.68 -29.01
C ARG A 170 -36.72 -41.21 -29.12
N SER A 171 -37.68 -41.84 -28.45
CA SER A 171 -38.09 -43.22 -28.71
C SER A 171 -38.77 -43.24 -30.08
N CYS A 172 -38.11 -43.89 -31.06
CA CYS A 172 -38.75 -44.41 -32.26
C CYS A 172 -39.64 -45.60 -31.91
#